data_AF-A0A3A9F8N4-F1
#
_entry.id   AF-A0A3A9F8N4-F1
#
_cell.length_a   1.000
_cell.length_b   1.000
_cell.length_c   1.000
_cell.angle_alpha   90.00
_cell.angle_beta   90.00
_cell.angle_gamma   90.00
#
_symmetry.space_group_name_H-M   'P 1'
#
loop_
_entity.id
_entity.type
_entity.pdbx_description
1 polymer ?
#
loop_
_entity_poly.entity_id
_entity_poly.type
_entity_poly.pdbx_seq_one_letter_code
_entity_poly.pdbx_strand_id
1 'polypeptide(L)'
;MDEIMSGINKLKSSGDFDKIDLSRLDWFMDELKIVKKEELLSKHPYKIWEGKNGKWCTYIPDEKGGRKLRYRNSKIEIENLVIKYVRNKIESPTVREVFDEWIKKRLDREEIEKSTYTRYQRNFEQNFSKIKNRKIRTISEIEIEDFLKDVIRDKKLSRKAYSNLRTLLYGIFRYAKKKGLVSYSIKQTVADIEFSKKEFTVNKHEDNERVFMLDEEERMTEYLMQNQDIMNLGLLLLFKTGLRIGELSVLTPADISGCSIHICKTETMYKGDDGKMHYEAKNSAKTFAGMRTVIIPKEYKWILDKIRHLNPFGEYLFMKNGERIRSYQFRNRLRTNCSRTNVVVKTPHAVRRTYGTKLYDSDIERSFIIQQMGHTDITCLEKNYYVNRKNDSEKEKMINQIKVI
;
A
#
# COMPACT_ATOMS: atom_id res chain seq x y z
N MET A 1 -7.24 3.86 30.06
CA MET A 1 -7.24 5.34 30.04
C MET A 1 -8.06 5.84 28.87
N ASP A 2 -7.67 5.59 27.62
CA ASP A 2 -8.44 6.06 26.45
C ASP A 2 -9.86 5.44 26.37
N GLU A 3 -10.02 4.16 26.74
CA GLU A 3 -11.35 3.52 26.83
C GLU A 3 -12.20 4.04 27.99
N ILE A 4 -11.58 4.38 29.12
CA ILE A 4 -12.26 4.97 30.29
C ILE A 4 -12.70 6.41 29.97
N MET A 5 -11.83 7.19 29.34
CA MET A 5 -12.14 8.55 28.87
C MET A 5 -13.21 8.54 27.77
N SER A 6 -13.19 7.53 26.89
CA SER A 6 -14.25 7.29 25.89
C SER A 6 -15.59 6.96 26.54
N GLY A 7 -15.58 6.12 27.59
CA GLY A 7 -16.76 5.82 28.40
C GLY A 7 -17.32 7.05 29.14
N ILE A 8 -16.46 7.87 29.74
CA ILE A 8 -16.84 9.12 30.41
C ILE A 8 -17.41 10.14 29.41
N ASN A 9 -16.82 10.26 28.22
CA ASN A 9 -17.33 11.14 27.17
C ASN A 9 -18.69 10.68 26.62
N LYS A 10 -18.94 9.36 26.56
CA LYS A 10 -20.26 8.78 26.26
C LYS A 10 -21.30 9.09 27.35
N LEU A 11 -20.90 9.07 28.61
CA LEU A 11 -21.77 9.44 29.74
C LEU A 11 -22.08 10.94 29.75
N LYS A 12 -21.11 11.81 29.41
CA LYS A 12 -21.32 13.26 29.25
C LYS A 12 -22.31 13.60 28.14
N SER A 13 -22.36 12.80 27.07
CA SER A 13 -23.20 13.04 25.89
C SER A 13 -24.59 12.42 25.98
N SER A 14 -24.87 11.58 26.98
CA SER A 14 -26.18 10.93 27.20
C SER A 14 -27.09 11.66 28.21
N GLY A 15 -26.63 12.74 28.83
CA GLY A 15 -27.44 13.56 29.74
C GLY A 15 -27.59 13.02 31.17
N ASP A 16 -27.04 11.84 31.48
CA ASP A 16 -27.06 11.23 32.81
C ASP A 16 -25.98 11.78 33.78
N PHE A 17 -25.31 12.87 33.41
CA PHE A 17 -24.13 13.37 34.12
C PHE A 17 -24.44 14.03 35.47
N ASP A 18 -25.66 14.51 35.68
CA ASP A 18 -26.09 15.21 36.90
C ASP A 18 -26.26 14.29 38.13
N LYS A 19 -26.12 12.96 37.95
CA LYS A 19 -26.14 11.96 39.03
C LYS A 19 -24.76 11.47 39.47
N ILE A 20 -23.69 11.95 38.84
CA ILE A 20 -22.32 11.51 39.14
C ILE A 20 -21.69 12.51 40.12
N ASP A 21 -21.42 12.05 41.35
CA ASP A 21 -20.65 12.80 42.34
C ASP A 21 -19.23 13.05 41.81
N LEU A 22 -19.00 14.27 41.33
CA LEU A 22 -17.73 14.71 40.73
C LEU A 22 -16.56 14.54 41.71
N SER A 23 -16.80 14.64 43.02
CA SER A 23 -15.76 14.42 44.04
C SER A 23 -15.29 12.97 44.10
N ARG A 24 -16.21 12.03 43.86
CA ARG A 24 -15.93 10.59 43.79
C ARG A 24 -15.19 10.19 42.51
N LEU A 25 -15.44 10.91 41.42
CA LEU A 25 -14.73 10.74 40.15
C LEU A 25 -13.29 11.26 40.25
N ASP A 26 -13.07 12.43 40.84
CA ASP A 26 -11.72 12.97 41.07
C ASP A 26 -10.91 12.09 42.02
N TRP A 27 -11.53 11.61 43.11
CA TRP A 27 -10.92 10.63 44.01
C TRP A 27 -10.52 9.34 43.29
N PHE A 28 -11.41 8.76 42.47
CA PHE A 28 -11.13 7.55 41.70
C PHE A 28 -9.99 7.76 40.67
N MET A 29 -9.94 8.93 40.04
CA MET A 29 -8.87 9.29 39.11
C MET A 29 -7.52 9.47 39.82
N ASP A 30 -7.51 9.99 41.04
CA ASP A 30 -6.31 10.09 41.86
C ASP A 30 -5.86 8.73 42.39
N GLU A 31 -6.78 7.87 42.78
CA GLU A 31 -6.50 6.48 43.17
C GLU A 31 -5.90 5.69 41.99
N LEU A 32 -6.44 5.84 40.78
CA LEU A 32 -5.86 5.24 39.57
C LEU A 32 -4.46 5.78 39.23
N LYS A 33 -4.19 7.07 39.49
CA LYS A 33 -2.83 7.63 39.32
C LYS A 33 -1.87 7.03 40.34
N ILE A 34 -2.31 6.81 41.58
CA ILE A 34 -1.53 6.18 42.66
C ILE A 34 -1.23 4.71 42.30
N VAL A 35 -2.25 3.93 41.94
CA VAL A 35 -2.07 2.51 41.56
C VAL A 35 -1.12 2.37 40.37
N LYS A 36 -1.27 3.20 39.33
CA LYS A 36 -0.37 3.17 38.17
C LYS A 36 1.05 3.63 38.51
N LYS A 37 1.20 4.55 39.46
CA LYS A 37 2.50 4.98 39.97
C LYS A 37 3.20 3.84 40.71
N GLU A 38 2.48 3.14 41.59
CA GLU A 38 3.00 2.00 42.34
C GLU A 38 3.37 0.83 41.42
N GLU A 39 2.55 0.54 40.41
CA GLU A 39 2.83 -0.46 39.38
C GLU A 39 4.11 -0.14 38.59
N LEU A 40 4.34 1.13 38.26
CA LEU A 40 5.56 1.56 37.56
C LEU A 40 6.79 1.48 38.47
N LEU A 41 6.64 1.80 39.75
CA LEU A 41 7.73 1.70 40.72
C LEU A 41 8.09 0.24 41.02
N SER A 42 7.11 -0.68 41.04
CA SER A 42 7.34 -2.11 41.28
C SER A 42 8.07 -2.81 40.13
N LYS A 43 7.93 -2.32 38.89
CA LYS A 43 8.69 -2.78 37.72
C LYS A 43 10.17 -2.36 37.74
N HIS A 44 10.58 -1.47 38.64
CA HIS A 44 11.97 -1.04 38.76
C HIS A 44 12.79 -2.05 39.61
N PRO A 45 13.93 -2.56 39.12
CA PRO A 45 14.63 -3.67 39.77
C PRO A 45 15.36 -3.32 41.08
N TYR A 46 15.42 -2.04 41.48
CA TYR A 46 16.17 -1.60 42.66
C TYR A 46 15.30 -0.84 43.65
N LYS A 47 15.56 -1.05 44.94
CA LYS A 47 14.85 -0.35 46.02
C LYS A 47 15.21 1.14 46.02
N ILE A 48 14.24 1.98 46.39
CA ILE A 48 14.43 3.39 46.72
C ILE A 48 14.64 3.49 48.25
N TRP A 49 15.67 4.21 48.70
CA TRP A 49 15.96 4.40 50.14
C TRP A 49 16.42 5.82 50.47
N GLU A 50 16.30 6.21 51.73
CA GLU A 50 16.82 7.49 52.23
C GLU A 50 18.24 7.29 52.78
N GLY A 51 19.18 8.12 52.32
CA GLY A 51 20.56 8.10 52.78
C GLY A 51 20.76 8.93 54.06
N LYS A 52 21.89 8.73 54.75
CA LYS A 52 22.25 9.45 55.99
C LYS A 52 22.25 10.98 55.86
N ASN A 53 22.28 11.51 54.65
CA ASN A 53 22.32 12.94 54.34
C ASN A 53 20.94 13.53 54.00
N GLY A 54 19.84 12.83 54.33
CA GLY A 54 18.45 13.24 54.02
C GLY A 54 18.09 13.20 52.53
N LYS A 55 18.95 12.61 51.69
CA LYS A 55 18.73 12.48 50.24
C LYS A 55 18.14 11.13 49.89
N TRP A 56 17.17 11.12 48.98
CA TRP A 56 16.53 9.92 48.47
C TRP A 56 17.31 9.32 47.32
N CYS A 57 17.64 8.04 47.40
CA CYS A 57 18.58 7.33 46.52
C CYS A 57 17.94 6.11 45.85
N THR A 58 18.38 5.79 44.64
CA THR A 58 18.12 4.52 43.95
C THR A 58 19.28 4.17 43.03
N TYR A 59 19.46 2.89 42.74
CA TYR A 59 20.27 2.45 41.60
C TYR A 59 19.43 2.43 40.33
N ILE A 60 20.06 2.69 39.19
CA ILE A 60 19.50 2.51 37.86
C ILE A 60 20.44 1.64 37.04
N PRO A 61 19.93 0.59 36.35
CA PRO A 61 20.76 -0.23 35.47
C PRO A 61 21.42 0.61 34.37
N ASP A 62 22.73 0.43 34.21
CA ASP A 62 23.53 1.03 33.14
C ASP A 62 23.46 0.18 31.86
N GLU A 63 23.66 0.80 30.70
CA GLU A 63 23.47 0.13 29.39
C GLU A 63 24.50 -0.99 29.12
N LYS A 64 25.59 -1.03 29.90
CA LYS A 64 26.67 -2.02 29.81
C LYS A 64 26.63 -3.09 30.92
N GLY A 65 25.48 -3.26 31.60
CA GLY A 65 25.30 -4.28 32.65
C GLY A 65 25.72 -3.85 34.06
N GLY A 66 26.17 -2.61 34.25
CA GLY A 66 26.46 -2.02 35.57
C GLY A 66 25.24 -1.38 36.25
N ARG A 67 25.46 -0.68 37.36
CA ARG A 67 24.43 0.15 38.03
C ARG A 67 24.99 1.52 38.39
N LYS A 68 24.21 2.59 38.17
CA LYS A 68 24.57 3.96 38.55
C LYS A 68 23.68 4.43 39.70
N LEU A 69 24.30 4.98 40.75
CA LEU A 69 23.59 5.62 41.85
C LEU A 69 23.00 6.96 41.38
N ARG A 70 21.73 7.19 41.71
CA ARG A 70 21.03 8.46 41.53
C ARG A 70 20.42 8.88 42.85
N TYR A 71 20.47 10.19 43.13
CA TYR A 71 19.90 10.76 44.34
C TYR A 71 19.12 12.05 44.03
N ARG A 72 18.14 12.37 44.88
CA ARG A 72 17.29 13.57 44.82
C ARG A 72 16.97 14.08 46.22
N ASN A 73 16.47 15.30 46.30
CA ASN A 73 16.20 15.95 47.59
C ASN A 73 14.83 15.55 48.18
N SER A 74 13.94 14.98 47.36
CA SER A 74 12.64 14.47 47.82
C SER A 74 12.33 13.08 47.29
N LYS A 75 11.47 12.36 48.02
CA LYS A 75 10.94 11.04 47.61
C LYS A 75 10.21 11.14 46.26
N ILE A 76 9.43 12.19 46.06
CA ILE A 76 8.66 12.42 44.83
C ILE A 76 9.59 12.60 43.62
N GLU A 77 10.68 13.33 43.77
CA GLU A 77 11.65 13.54 42.69
C GLU A 77 12.37 12.25 42.27
N ILE A 78 12.76 11.40 43.24
CA ILE A 78 13.41 10.14 42.92
C ILE A 78 12.42 9.15 42.30
N GLU A 79 11.17 9.12 42.77
CA GLU A 79 10.10 8.30 42.21
C GLU A 79 9.77 8.71 40.78
N ASN A 80 9.65 10.02 40.51
CA ASN A 80 9.42 10.53 39.15
C ASN A 80 10.59 10.18 38.21
N LEU A 81 11.81 10.16 38.72
CA LEU A 81 12.99 9.74 37.96
C LEU A 81 12.94 8.24 37.62
N VAL A 82 12.56 7.40 38.57
CA VAL A 82 12.36 5.95 38.36
C VAL A 82 11.22 5.70 37.38
N ILE A 83 10.07 6.36 37.55
CA ILE A 83 8.93 6.26 36.64
C ILE A 83 9.33 6.66 35.23
N LYS A 84 10.08 7.75 35.08
CA LYS A 84 10.63 8.17 33.79
C LYS A 84 11.56 7.11 33.20
N TYR A 85 12.40 6.47 34.01
CA TYR A 85 13.27 5.39 33.58
C TYR A 85 12.48 4.15 33.13
N VAL A 86 11.52 3.67 33.92
CA VAL A 86 10.66 2.51 33.64
C VAL A 86 9.85 2.75 32.36
N ARG A 87 9.22 3.93 32.22
CA ARG A 87 8.51 4.30 30.99
C ARG A 87 9.43 4.34 29.76
N ASN A 88 10.68 4.76 29.93
CA ASN A 88 11.64 4.89 28.83
C ASN A 88 12.30 3.55 28.43
N LYS A 89 12.54 2.63 29.37
CA LYS A 89 13.28 1.38 29.13
C LYS A 89 12.37 0.15 29.10
N ILE A 90 11.37 0.07 29.98
CA ILE A 90 10.52 -1.11 30.16
C ILE A 90 9.24 -1.00 29.32
N GLU A 91 8.62 0.19 29.27
CA GLU A 91 7.37 0.41 28.50
C GLU A 91 7.59 1.02 27.11
N SER A 92 8.84 1.10 26.63
CA SER A 92 9.10 1.54 25.26
C SER A 92 8.35 0.61 24.29
N PRO A 93 7.56 1.14 23.33
CA PRO A 93 6.89 0.30 22.35
C PRO A 93 7.90 -0.29 21.36
N THR A 94 7.56 -1.44 20.81
CA THR A 94 8.24 -2.08 19.69
C THR A 94 8.00 -1.31 18.39
N VAL A 95 8.84 -1.56 17.39
CA VAL A 95 8.63 -1.03 16.03
C VAL A 95 7.26 -1.44 15.48
N ARG A 96 6.81 -2.67 15.75
CA ARG A 96 5.47 -3.15 15.40
C ARG A 96 4.37 -2.32 16.05
N GLU A 97 4.41 -2.14 17.37
CA GLU A 97 3.37 -1.39 18.08
C GLU A 97 3.28 0.05 17.57
N VAL A 98 4.41 0.70 17.30
CA VAL A 98 4.44 2.04 16.71
C VAL A 98 3.89 2.05 15.30
N PHE A 99 4.23 1.05 14.49
CA PHE A 99 3.70 0.88 13.14
C PHE A 99 2.19 0.71 13.15
N ASP A 100 1.67 -0.25 13.94
CA ASP A 100 0.25 -0.58 14.03
C ASP A 100 -0.57 0.63 14.51
N GLU A 101 -0.10 1.35 15.53
CA GLU A 101 -0.72 2.59 15.99
C GLU A 101 -0.72 3.66 14.89
N TRP A 102 0.42 3.84 14.20
CA TRP A 102 0.55 4.83 13.14
C TRP A 102 -0.40 4.56 11.98
N ILE A 103 -0.42 3.33 11.45
CA ILE A 103 -1.29 3.01 10.30
C ILE A 103 -2.77 3.00 10.67
N LYS A 104 -3.13 2.57 11.88
CA LYS A 104 -4.51 2.56 12.36
C LYS A 104 -5.05 3.98 12.48
N LYS A 105 -4.31 4.89 13.10
CA LYS A 105 -4.72 6.31 13.17
C LYS A 105 -4.95 6.94 11.81
N ARG A 106 -4.13 6.58 10.80
CA ARG A 106 -4.31 7.10 9.44
C ARG A 106 -5.53 6.50 8.75
N LEU A 107 -5.88 5.25 9.05
CA LEU A 107 -7.10 4.63 8.55
C LEU A 107 -8.33 5.25 9.20
N ASP A 108 -8.32 5.40 10.52
CA ASP A 108 -9.44 5.97 11.30
C ASP A 108 -9.72 7.43 10.94
N ARG A 109 -8.69 8.18 10.52
CA ARG A 109 -8.79 9.56 10.03
C ARG A 109 -9.07 9.67 8.53
N GLU A 110 -9.30 8.55 7.86
CA GLU A 110 -9.55 8.47 6.42
C GLU A 110 -8.41 9.03 5.54
N GLU A 111 -7.20 9.22 6.11
CA GLU A 111 -6.02 9.65 5.36
C GLU A 111 -5.51 8.56 4.41
N ILE A 112 -5.83 7.30 4.72
CA ILE A 112 -5.53 6.14 3.90
C ILE A 112 -6.74 5.22 3.84
N GLU A 113 -6.70 4.35 2.83
CA GLU A 113 -7.80 3.44 2.53
C GLU A 113 -7.49 2.02 2.93
N LYS A 114 -8.52 1.18 3.11
CA LYS A 114 -8.38 -0.22 3.54
C LYS A 114 -7.39 -1.02 2.68
N SER A 115 -7.39 -0.77 1.38
CA SER A 115 -6.44 -1.38 0.43
C SER A 115 -4.99 -0.90 0.64
N THR A 116 -4.79 0.39 0.95
CA THR A 116 -3.48 0.94 1.34
C THR A 116 -3.02 0.39 2.67
N TYR A 117 -3.91 0.29 3.66
CA TYR A 117 -3.66 -0.31 4.96
C TYR A 117 -3.20 -1.77 4.83
N THR A 118 -3.96 -2.60 4.11
CA THR A 118 -3.62 -4.00 3.82
C THR A 118 -2.25 -4.11 3.13
N ARG A 119 -1.98 -3.24 2.16
CA ARG A 119 -0.69 -3.19 1.46
C ARG A 119 0.44 -2.83 2.42
N TYR A 120 0.25 -1.85 3.30
CA TYR A 120 1.26 -1.43 4.27
C TYR A 120 1.56 -2.55 5.28
N GLN A 121 0.54 -3.21 5.83
CA GLN A 121 0.72 -4.38 6.69
C GLN A 121 1.55 -5.46 6.00
N ARG A 122 1.20 -5.85 4.76
CA ARG A 122 1.98 -6.85 4.01
C ARG A 122 3.43 -6.42 3.80
N ASN A 123 3.68 -5.17 3.41
CA ASN A 123 5.04 -4.66 3.21
C ASN A 123 5.83 -4.62 4.54
N PHE A 124 5.17 -4.33 5.65
CA PHE A 124 5.77 -4.36 6.98
C PHE A 124 6.16 -5.78 7.37
N GLU A 125 5.22 -6.74 7.30
CA GLU A 125 5.48 -8.14 7.61
C GLU A 125 6.61 -8.72 6.78
N GLN A 126 6.63 -8.40 5.49
CA GLN A 126 7.71 -8.82 4.62
C GLN A 126 9.02 -8.22 5.12
N ASN A 127 9.16 -6.91 5.19
CA ASN A 127 10.48 -6.27 5.22
C ASN A 127 11.04 -5.93 6.61
N PHE A 128 10.23 -5.89 7.65
CA PHE A 128 10.66 -5.46 8.99
C PHE A 128 10.96 -6.63 9.95
N SER A 129 11.04 -7.87 9.46
CA SER A 129 11.23 -9.06 10.29
C SER A 129 12.39 -8.97 11.30
N LYS A 130 13.51 -8.35 10.91
CA LYS A 130 14.71 -8.18 11.76
C LYS A 130 14.52 -7.20 12.92
N ILE A 131 13.67 -6.18 12.77
CA ILE A 131 13.54 -5.09 13.76
C ILE A 131 12.15 -4.94 14.35
N LYS A 132 11.12 -5.63 13.81
CA LYS A 132 9.71 -5.42 14.17
C LYS A 132 9.42 -5.59 15.67
N ASN A 133 10.08 -6.54 16.33
CA ASN A 133 9.86 -6.84 17.75
C ASN A 133 10.84 -6.10 18.68
N ARG A 134 11.78 -5.33 18.12
CA ARG A 134 12.74 -4.54 18.91
C ARG A 134 12.06 -3.28 19.42
N LYS A 135 12.45 -2.82 20.61
CA LYS A 135 11.99 -1.55 21.19
C LYS A 135 12.51 -0.40 20.35
N ILE A 136 11.62 0.50 19.89
CA ILE A 136 12.00 1.52 18.91
C ILE A 136 13.08 2.49 19.43
N ARG A 137 13.07 2.77 20.74
CA ARG A 137 14.06 3.61 21.44
C ARG A 137 15.48 3.04 21.38
N THR A 138 15.64 1.73 21.21
CA THR A 138 16.96 1.08 21.22
C THR A 138 17.58 0.98 19.83
N ILE A 139 16.90 1.51 18.81
CA ILE A 139 17.39 1.45 17.44
C ILE A 139 18.16 2.75 17.16
N SER A 140 19.46 2.61 16.93
CA SER A 140 20.34 3.71 16.55
C SER A 140 20.33 3.96 15.04
N GLU A 141 20.92 5.09 14.62
CA GLU A 141 21.06 5.46 13.21
C GLU A 141 21.88 4.46 12.41
N ILE A 142 22.96 3.93 13.01
CA ILE A 142 23.81 2.90 12.41
C ILE A 142 23.03 1.60 12.19
N GLU A 143 22.21 1.19 13.18
CA GLU A 143 21.39 -0.01 13.03
C GLU A 143 20.29 0.12 11.96
N ILE A 144 19.84 1.35 11.66
CA ILE A 144 18.93 1.61 10.53
C ILE A 144 19.65 1.39 9.21
N GLU A 145 20.89 1.87 9.10
CA GLU A 145 21.72 1.64 7.92
C GLU A 145 21.95 0.15 7.68
N ASP A 146 22.43 -0.56 8.70
CA ASP A 146 22.65 -2.01 8.65
C ASP A 146 21.37 -2.74 8.25
N PHE A 147 20.24 -2.40 8.88
CA PHE A 147 18.94 -2.97 8.54
C PHE A 147 18.57 -2.76 7.06
N LEU A 148 18.75 -1.55 6.53
CA LEU A 148 18.40 -1.26 5.14
C LEU A 148 19.29 -2.01 4.15
N LYS A 149 20.62 -1.99 4.37
CA LYS A 149 21.59 -2.70 3.53
C LYS A 149 21.36 -4.20 3.56
N ASP A 150 21.11 -4.76 4.74
CA ASP A 150 20.76 -6.16 4.93
C ASP A 150 19.49 -6.56 4.19
N VAL A 151 18.41 -5.77 4.32
CA VAL A 151 17.13 -6.09 3.66
C VAL A 151 17.26 -5.99 2.15
N ILE A 152 18.03 -5.02 1.63
CA ILE A 152 18.32 -4.90 0.19
C ILE A 152 19.05 -6.15 -0.32
N ARG A 153 20.11 -6.58 0.38
CA ARG A 153 20.92 -7.75 0.03
C ARG A 153 20.12 -9.04 0.12
N ASP A 154 19.56 -9.33 1.29
CA ASP A 154 18.93 -10.62 1.59
C ASP A 154 17.70 -10.88 0.72
N LYS A 155 17.00 -9.81 0.31
CA LYS A 155 15.80 -9.89 -0.52
C LYS A 155 15.98 -9.50 -1.96
N LYS A 156 17.19 -9.10 -2.36
CA LYS A 156 17.50 -8.63 -3.72
C LYS A 156 16.53 -7.52 -4.15
N LEU A 157 16.40 -6.47 -3.33
CA LEU A 157 15.41 -5.43 -3.58
C LEU A 157 15.76 -4.59 -4.81
N SER A 158 14.74 -4.30 -5.63
CA SER A 158 14.83 -3.24 -6.63
C SER A 158 14.65 -1.86 -5.99
N ARG A 159 15.06 -0.79 -6.68
CA ARG A 159 14.84 0.60 -6.20
C ARG A 159 13.37 0.90 -5.89
N LYS A 160 12.45 0.33 -6.66
CA LYS A 160 11.01 0.48 -6.43
C LYS A 160 10.57 -0.20 -5.14
N ALA A 161 11.04 -1.42 -4.88
CA ALA A 161 10.75 -2.13 -3.64
C ALA A 161 11.37 -1.40 -2.43
N TYR A 162 12.60 -0.89 -2.56
CA TYR A 162 13.24 -0.04 -1.56
C TYR A 162 12.45 1.24 -1.28
N SER A 163 11.93 1.92 -2.31
CA SER A 163 11.10 3.12 -2.11
C SER A 163 9.83 2.83 -1.28
N ASN A 164 9.20 1.67 -1.49
CA ASN A 164 8.06 1.23 -0.68
C ASN A 164 8.45 0.94 0.78
N LEU A 165 9.59 0.26 1.00
CA LEU A 165 10.16 0.04 2.32
C LEU A 165 10.44 1.36 3.04
N ARG A 166 11.13 2.28 2.36
CA ARG A 166 11.48 3.61 2.86
C ARG A 166 10.25 4.43 3.24
N THR A 167 9.14 4.28 2.50
CA THR A 167 7.86 4.94 2.83
C THR A 167 7.36 4.52 4.22
N LEU A 168 7.40 3.23 4.54
CA LEU A 168 7.01 2.73 5.86
C LEU A 168 8.00 3.17 6.94
N LEU A 169 9.30 3.04 6.67
CA LEU A 169 10.35 3.45 7.60
C LEU A 169 10.19 4.92 8.01
N TYR A 170 10.00 5.80 7.02
CA TYR A 170 9.73 7.21 7.25
C TYR A 170 8.46 7.45 8.03
N GLY A 171 7.38 6.74 7.73
CA GLY A 171 6.13 6.82 8.48
C GLY A 171 6.32 6.51 9.96
N ILE A 172 6.88 5.33 10.24
CA ILE A 172 7.10 4.79 11.58
C ILE A 172 8.01 5.72 12.39
N PHE A 173 9.21 6.03 11.91
CA PHE A 173 10.19 6.76 12.70
C PHE A 173 9.91 8.27 12.78
N ARG A 174 9.23 8.88 11.80
CA ARG A 174 8.71 10.25 11.99
C ARG A 174 7.62 10.29 13.05
N TYR A 175 6.73 9.29 13.06
CA TYR A 175 5.72 9.17 14.09
C TYR A 175 6.34 8.96 15.48
N ALA A 176 7.35 8.08 15.57
CA ALA A 176 8.13 7.87 16.78
C ALA A 176 8.81 9.15 17.28
N LYS A 177 9.43 9.93 16.38
CA LYS A 177 10.04 11.22 16.72
C LYS A 177 9.00 12.21 17.28
N LYS A 178 7.82 12.32 16.65
CA LYS A 178 6.72 13.17 17.14
C LYS A 178 6.25 12.78 18.55
N LYS A 179 6.32 11.49 18.90
CA LYS A 179 6.02 10.98 20.25
C LYS A 179 7.20 11.08 21.23
N GLY A 180 8.32 11.68 20.85
CA GLY A 180 9.53 11.76 21.67
C GLY A 180 10.17 10.39 21.95
N LEU A 181 9.89 9.40 21.12
CA LEU A 181 10.46 8.05 21.23
C LEU A 181 11.87 7.97 20.64
N VAL A 182 12.19 8.77 19.63
CA VAL A 182 13.54 8.91 19.08
C VAL A 182 13.88 10.40 18.92
N SER A 183 15.15 10.75 19.02
CA SER A 183 15.63 12.13 18.87
C SER A 183 16.07 12.45 17.43
N TYR A 184 16.65 11.47 16.74
CA TYR A 184 17.23 11.65 15.40
C TYR A 184 16.16 11.79 14.31
N SER A 185 16.57 12.27 13.14
CA SER A 185 15.70 12.45 11.97
C SER A 185 15.91 11.29 10.99
N ILE A 186 14.94 10.38 10.88
CA ILE A 186 15.02 9.26 9.92
C ILE A 186 15.24 9.71 8.47
N LYS A 187 14.79 10.93 8.10
CA LYS A 187 15.07 11.48 6.77
C LYS A 187 16.57 11.77 6.59
N GLN A 188 17.19 12.37 7.60
CA GLN A 188 18.62 12.70 7.58
C GLN A 188 19.44 11.43 7.62
N THR A 189 19.15 10.54 8.58
CA THR A 189 19.79 9.22 8.70
C THR A 189 19.82 8.49 7.37
N VAL A 190 18.70 8.43 6.64
CA VAL A 190 18.64 7.73 5.33
C VAL A 190 19.31 8.51 4.20
N ALA A 191 19.39 9.84 4.29
CA ALA A 191 20.10 10.66 3.31
C ALA A 191 21.62 10.50 3.42
N ASP A 192 22.11 10.27 4.63
CA ASP A 192 23.54 10.07 4.92
C ASP A 192 24.02 8.66 4.54
N ILE A 193 23.10 7.72 4.27
CA ILE A 193 23.48 6.36 3.82
C ILE A 193 23.92 6.42 2.37
N GLU A 194 25.15 5.98 2.13
CA GLU A 194 25.66 5.71 0.80
C GLU A 194 25.18 4.34 0.31
N PHE A 195 24.45 4.36 -0.82
CA PHE A 195 24.06 3.15 -1.53
C PHE A 195 24.77 3.06 -2.87
N SER A 196 25.46 1.94 -3.12
CA SER A 196 26.01 1.63 -4.43
C SER A 196 24.90 1.21 -5.41
N LYS A 197 25.08 1.55 -6.70
CA LYS A 197 24.16 1.10 -7.76
C LYS A 197 24.09 -0.44 -7.86
N LYS A 198 25.16 -1.15 -7.46
CA LYS A 198 25.25 -2.62 -7.52
C LYS A 198 24.45 -3.33 -6.42
N GLU A 199 24.08 -2.63 -5.35
CA GLU A 199 23.31 -3.20 -4.25
C GLU A 199 21.86 -3.52 -4.65
N PHE A 200 21.30 -2.74 -5.59
CA PHE A 200 19.93 -2.92 -6.02
C PHE A 200 19.82 -3.88 -7.20
N THR A 201 18.83 -4.77 -7.14
CA THR A 201 18.49 -5.62 -8.27
C THR A 201 17.84 -4.80 -9.38
N VAL A 202 18.41 -4.94 -10.59
CA VAL A 202 17.84 -4.38 -11.81
C VAL A 202 16.96 -5.44 -12.44
N ASN A 203 15.64 -5.25 -12.34
CA ASN A 203 14.68 -6.07 -13.05
C ASN A 203 14.67 -5.62 -14.51
N LYS A 204 15.49 -6.26 -15.35
CA LYS A 204 15.37 -6.12 -16.80
C LYS A 204 14.17 -6.94 -17.23
N HIS A 205 13.27 -6.29 -17.96
CA HIS A 205 12.17 -6.96 -18.64
C HIS A 205 12.37 -6.77 -20.12
N GLU A 206 12.30 -7.86 -20.86
CA GLU A 206 12.31 -7.79 -22.32
C GLU A 206 11.02 -7.13 -22.82
N ASP A 207 11.08 -6.56 -24.01
CA ASP A 207 9.95 -5.84 -24.60
C ASP A 207 8.75 -6.77 -24.84
N ASN A 208 9.00 -8.02 -25.22
CA ASN A 208 8.02 -9.10 -25.35
C ASN A 208 7.41 -9.55 -24.00
N GLU A 209 7.91 -9.14 -22.84
CA GLU A 209 7.27 -9.39 -21.54
C GLU A 209 6.35 -8.22 -21.15
N ARG A 210 6.64 -7.06 -21.74
CA ARG A 210 6.11 -5.75 -21.36
C ARG A 210 4.87 -5.37 -22.15
N VAL A 211 4.82 -5.77 -23.42
CA VAL A 211 3.73 -5.56 -24.38
C VAL A 211 3.58 -6.81 -25.24
N PHE A 212 2.38 -7.02 -25.78
CA PHE A 212 2.16 -7.91 -26.92
C PHE A 212 2.80 -7.31 -28.17
N MET A 213 3.72 -8.05 -28.79
CA MET A 213 4.23 -7.74 -30.13
C MET A 213 3.11 -7.87 -31.17
N LEU A 214 3.36 -7.43 -32.41
CA LEU A 214 2.34 -7.41 -33.46
C LEU A 214 1.76 -8.82 -33.73
N ASP A 215 2.64 -9.80 -33.95
CA ASP A 215 2.29 -11.20 -34.19
C ASP A 215 1.62 -11.85 -32.96
N GLU A 216 2.06 -11.50 -31.75
CA GLU A 216 1.47 -12.00 -30.51
C GLU A 216 0.06 -11.44 -30.26
N GLU A 217 -0.16 -10.16 -30.58
CA GLU A 217 -1.47 -9.51 -30.47
C GLU A 217 -2.47 -10.12 -31.46
N GLU A 218 -2.04 -10.35 -32.70
CA GLU A 218 -2.83 -10.98 -33.75
C GLU A 218 -3.30 -12.37 -33.31
N ARG A 219 -2.35 -13.28 -32.99
CA ARG A 219 -2.67 -14.64 -32.50
C ARG A 219 -3.59 -14.63 -31.28
N MET A 220 -3.33 -13.74 -30.32
CA MET A 220 -4.17 -13.63 -29.11
C MET A 220 -5.58 -13.15 -29.46
N THR A 221 -5.72 -12.17 -30.34
CA THR A 221 -7.02 -11.61 -30.74
C THR A 221 -7.84 -12.65 -31.51
N GLU A 222 -7.22 -13.37 -32.45
CA GLU A 222 -7.86 -14.47 -33.18
C GLU A 222 -8.34 -15.57 -32.24
N TYR A 223 -7.49 -16.01 -31.30
CA TYR A 223 -7.85 -17.01 -30.31
C TYR A 223 -9.07 -16.57 -29.47
N LEU A 224 -9.08 -15.32 -29.01
CA LEU A 224 -10.21 -14.76 -28.24
C LEU A 224 -11.50 -14.67 -29.07
N MET A 225 -11.39 -14.34 -30.37
CA MET A 225 -12.52 -14.30 -31.29
C MET A 225 -13.09 -15.68 -31.63
N GLN A 226 -12.25 -16.72 -31.69
CA GLN A 226 -12.67 -18.09 -31.95
C GLN A 226 -13.20 -18.81 -30.69
N ASN A 227 -12.72 -18.44 -29.50
CA ASN A 227 -13.05 -19.09 -28.23
C ASN A 227 -13.89 -18.17 -27.34
N GLN A 228 -15.03 -17.70 -27.85
CA GLN A 228 -15.85 -16.71 -27.13
C GLN A 228 -16.54 -17.33 -25.91
N ASP A 229 -16.15 -16.82 -24.74
CA ASP A 229 -16.89 -16.95 -23.50
C ASP A 229 -16.92 -15.57 -22.81
N ILE A 230 -17.68 -15.44 -21.73
CA ILE A 230 -17.84 -14.15 -21.03
C ILE A 230 -16.49 -13.55 -20.57
N MET A 231 -15.51 -14.39 -20.19
CA MET A 231 -14.19 -13.91 -19.77
C MET A 231 -13.33 -13.50 -20.97
N ASN A 232 -13.33 -14.31 -22.04
CA ASN A 232 -12.56 -14.04 -23.26
C ASN A 232 -13.10 -12.82 -24.00
N LEU A 233 -14.41 -12.57 -24.00
CA LEU A 233 -14.99 -11.33 -24.51
C LEU A 233 -14.55 -10.12 -23.67
N GLY A 234 -14.46 -10.27 -22.34
CA GLY A 234 -13.91 -9.22 -21.48
C GLY A 234 -12.43 -8.94 -21.75
N LEU A 235 -11.61 -9.98 -22.00
CA LEU A 235 -10.22 -9.80 -22.43
C LEU A 235 -10.11 -9.14 -23.81
N LEU A 236 -10.95 -9.54 -24.76
CA LEU A 236 -11.00 -8.93 -26.09
C LEU A 236 -11.37 -7.44 -25.98
N LEU A 237 -12.33 -7.10 -25.12
CA LEU A 237 -12.68 -5.71 -24.83
C LEU A 237 -11.49 -4.93 -24.27
N LEU A 238 -10.67 -5.51 -23.38
CA LEU A 238 -9.42 -4.86 -22.90
C LEU A 238 -8.45 -4.55 -24.03
N PHE A 239 -8.27 -5.44 -25.00
CA PHE A 239 -7.39 -5.19 -26.16
C PHE A 239 -7.89 -4.03 -27.02
N LYS A 240 -9.21 -3.80 -27.09
CA LYS A 240 -9.81 -2.74 -27.91
C LYS A 240 -10.00 -1.41 -27.18
N THR A 241 -9.89 -1.38 -25.85
CA THR A 241 -10.20 -0.20 -25.03
C THR A 241 -9.10 0.22 -24.06
N GLY A 242 -8.16 -0.68 -23.75
CA GLY A 242 -7.10 -0.43 -22.77
C GLY A 242 -7.59 -0.19 -21.35
N LEU A 243 -8.81 -0.59 -20.98
CA LEU A 243 -9.31 -0.41 -19.60
C LEU A 243 -8.38 -1.03 -18.55
N ARG A 244 -8.37 -0.48 -17.34
CA ARG A 244 -7.72 -1.17 -16.22
C ARG A 244 -8.59 -2.38 -15.87
N ILE A 245 -7.96 -3.49 -15.48
CA ILE A 245 -8.71 -4.72 -15.19
C ILE A 245 -9.73 -4.55 -14.05
N GLY A 246 -9.41 -3.73 -13.05
CA GLY A 246 -10.33 -3.36 -11.97
C GLY A 246 -11.56 -2.59 -12.44
N GLU A 247 -11.40 -1.75 -13.47
CA GLU A 247 -12.51 -1.02 -14.11
C GLU A 247 -13.38 -1.99 -14.90
N LEU A 248 -12.77 -2.89 -15.69
CA LEU A 248 -13.48 -3.91 -16.47
C LEU A 248 -14.37 -4.79 -15.59
N SER A 249 -13.83 -5.33 -14.49
CA SER A 249 -14.54 -6.31 -13.64
C SER A 249 -15.78 -5.75 -12.94
N VAL A 250 -15.97 -4.43 -12.92
CA VAL A 250 -17.08 -3.76 -12.22
C VAL A 250 -18.01 -3.01 -13.15
N LEU A 251 -17.85 -3.16 -14.48
CA LEU A 251 -18.77 -2.56 -15.44
C LEU A 251 -20.17 -3.13 -15.27
N THR A 252 -21.15 -2.23 -15.30
CA THR A 252 -22.58 -2.53 -15.26
C THR A 252 -23.23 -2.16 -16.60
N PRO A 253 -24.42 -2.68 -16.93
CA PRO A 253 -25.14 -2.28 -18.13
C PRO A 253 -25.39 -0.77 -18.25
N ALA A 254 -25.59 -0.09 -17.11
CA ALA A 254 -25.82 1.36 -17.06
C ALA A 254 -24.59 2.20 -17.42
N ASP A 255 -23.39 1.61 -17.34
CA ASP A 255 -22.15 2.30 -17.72
C ASP A 255 -21.95 2.36 -19.25
N ILE A 256 -22.81 1.70 -20.04
CA ILE A 256 -22.68 1.56 -21.49
C ILE A 256 -23.68 2.46 -22.22
N SER A 257 -23.17 3.33 -23.09
CA SER A 257 -23.99 4.18 -23.95
C SER A 257 -23.49 4.12 -25.39
N GLY A 258 -24.20 3.38 -26.25
CA GLY A 258 -23.82 3.20 -27.66
C GLY A 258 -22.42 2.57 -27.82
N CYS A 259 -21.46 3.35 -28.31
CA CYS A 259 -20.06 2.94 -28.47
C CYS A 259 -19.15 3.51 -27.36
N SER A 260 -19.71 3.87 -26.21
CA SER A 260 -19.00 4.53 -25.13
C SER A 260 -19.17 3.77 -23.81
N ILE A 261 -18.11 3.72 -23.03
CA ILE A 261 -18.10 3.15 -21.67
C ILE A 261 -17.78 4.27 -20.68
N HIS A 262 -18.67 4.53 -19.74
CA HIS A 262 -18.49 5.49 -18.66
C HIS A 262 -17.79 4.82 -17.47
N ILE A 263 -16.52 5.16 -17.26
CA ILE A 263 -15.72 4.61 -16.18
C ILE A 263 -15.90 5.45 -14.93
N CYS A 264 -16.65 4.93 -13.96
CA CYS A 264 -16.86 5.59 -12.67
C CYS A 264 -16.45 4.73 -11.47
N LYS A 265 -16.21 3.42 -11.66
CA LYS A 265 -15.92 2.44 -10.60
C LYS A 265 -14.66 1.63 -10.88
N THR A 266 -14.10 1.04 -9.83
CA THR A 266 -12.98 0.09 -9.91
C THR A 266 -13.05 -0.95 -8.80
N GLU A 267 -12.61 -2.17 -9.07
CA GLU A 267 -12.44 -3.20 -8.05
C GLU A 267 -11.27 -2.84 -7.11
N THR A 268 -11.55 -2.84 -5.81
CA THR A 268 -10.56 -2.70 -4.75
C THR A 268 -10.50 -3.97 -3.93
N MET A 269 -9.31 -4.28 -3.40
CA MET A 269 -9.09 -5.47 -2.59
C MET A 269 -8.47 -5.08 -1.26
N TYR A 270 -9.02 -5.60 -0.17
CA TYR A 270 -8.50 -5.41 1.19
C TYR A 270 -8.73 -6.66 2.02
N LYS A 271 -7.95 -6.79 3.10
CA LYS A 271 -8.15 -7.84 4.09
C LYS A 271 -9.15 -7.32 5.13
N GLY A 272 -10.24 -8.06 5.35
CA GLY A 272 -11.26 -7.72 6.35
C GLY A 272 -10.84 -8.16 7.75
N ASP A 273 -11.63 -7.75 8.74
CA ASP A 273 -11.43 -8.12 10.14
C ASP A 273 -11.66 -9.63 10.37
N ASP A 274 -12.43 -10.28 9.48
CA ASP A 274 -12.61 -11.73 9.38
C ASP A 274 -11.37 -12.48 8.86
N GLY A 275 -10.30 -11.75 8.54
CA GLY A 275 -9.06 -12.29 7.99
C GLY A 275 -9.14 -12.68 6.51
N LYS A 276 -10.29 -12.53 5.86
CA LYS A 276 -10.49 -12.89 4.45
C LYS A 276 -10.18 -11.72 3.53
N MET A 277 -9.93 -12.03 2.26
CA MET A 277 -9.73 -11.02 1.22
C MET A 277 -11.08 -10.65 0.60
N HIS A 278 -11.47 -9.39 0.73
CA HIS A 278 -12.70 -8.82 0.19
C HIS A 278 -12.41 -8.10 -1.13
N TYR A 279 -13.37 -8.17 -2.07
CA TYR A 279 -13.26 -7.61 -3.41
C TYR A 279 -14.48 -6.72 -3.70
N GLU A 280 -14.31 -5.42 -3.53
CA GLU A 280 -15.41 -4.47 -3.53
C GLU A 280 -15.36 -3.57 -4.76
N ALA A 281 -16.51 -3.31 -5.38
CA ALA A 281 -16.62 -2.28 -6.41
C ALA A 281 -16.76 -0.92 -5.72
N LYS A 282 -15.81 -0.01 -5.96
CA LYS A 282 -15.82 1.33 -5.36
C LYS A 282 -15.82 2.39 -6.46
N ASN A 283 -16.47 3.52 -6.19
CA ASN A 283 -16.36 4.70 -7.05
C ASN A 283 -14.90 5.18 -7.12
N SER A 284 -14.43 5.45 -8.33
CA SER A 284 -13.06 5.85 -8.67
C SER A 284 -12.74 7.31 -8.33
N ALA A 285 -13.51 7.95 -7.44
CA ALA A 285 -13.52 9.39 -7.14
C ALA A 285 -12.19 9.99 -6.63
N LYS A 286 -11.10 9.22 -6.56
CA LYS A 286 -9.79 9.70 -6.10
C LYS A 286 -9.10 10.68 -7.04
N THR A 287 -9.44 10.67 -8.34
CA THR A 287 -8.92 11.65 -9.30
C THR A 287 -9.96 11.91 -10.40
N PHE A 288 -10.15 13.16 -10.82
CA PHE A 288 -11.02 13.52 -11.94
C PHE A 288 -10.62 12.75 -13.22
N ALA A 289 -9.33 12.54 -13.45
CA ALA A 289 -8.80 11.72 -14.55
C ALA A 289 -9.18 10.22 -14.49
N GLY A 290 -9.60 9.72 -13.32
CA GLY A 290 -10.10 8.36 -13.15
C GLY A 290 -11.53 8.19 -13.67
N MET A 291 -12.31 9.28 -13.67
CA MET A 291 -13.66 9.32 -14.25
C MET A 291 -13.57 9.78 -15.70
N ARG A 292 -13.93 8.89 -16.63
CA ARG A 292 -13.77 9.16 -18.06
C ARG A 292 -14.76 8.37 -18.90
N THR A 293 -14.99 8.86 -20.11
CA THR A 293 -15.67 8.10 -21.15
C THR A 293 -14.63 7.49 -22.07
N VAL A 294 -14.71 6.18 -22.26
CA VAL A 294 -13.83 5.42 -23.16
C VAL A 294 -14.61 5.10 -24.42
N ILE A 295 -14.07 5.51 -25.57
CA ILE A 295 -14.72 5.29 -26.87
C ILE A 295 -14.27 3.95 -27.45
N ILE A 296 -15.22 3.19 -27.97
CA ILE A 296 -14.99 1.93 -28.67
C ILE A 296 -15.20 2.19 -30.17
N PRO A 297 -14.30 1.75 -31.06
CA PRO A 297 -14.55 1.80 -32.50
C PRO A 297 -15.84 1.04 -32.85
N LYS A 298 -16.65 1.60 -33.75
CA LYS A 298 -17.98 1.05 -34.10
C LYS A 298 -17.94 -0.42 -34.51
N GLU A 299 -16.89 -0.83 -35.22
CA GLU A 299 -16.66 -2.22 -35.67
C GLU A 299 -16.53 -3.23 -34.51
N TYR A 300 -16.22 -2.78 -33.29
CA TYR A 300 -16.11 -3.63 -32.10
C TYR A 300 -17.30 -3.52 -31.14
N LYS A 301 -18.36 -2.76 -31.50
CA LYS A 301 -19.56 -2.63 -30.68
C LYS A 301 -20.21 -3.98 -30.39
N TRP A 302 -20.15 -4.91 -31.35
CA TRP A 302 -20.71 -6.27 -31.22
C TRP A 302 -20.18 -7.01 -29.98
N ILE A 303 -18.97 -6.70 -29.49
CA ILE A 303 -18.41 -7.31 -28.29
C ILE A 303 -19.29 -7.00 -27.09
N LEU A 304 -19.69 -5.74 -26.92
CA LEU A 304 -20.59 -5.31 -25.84
C LEU A 304 -21.97 -5.93 -26.00
N ASP A 305 -22.51 -5.94 -27.21
CA ASP A 305 -23.82 -6.52 -27.50
C ASP A 305 -23.83 -8.03 -27.16
N LYS A 306 -22.77 -8.75 -27.51
CA LYS A 306 -22.60 -10.17 -27.19
C LYS A 306 -22.45 -10.42 -25.69
N ILE A 307 -21.67 -9.58 -24.98
CA ILE A 307 -21.55 -9.65 -23.51
C ILE A 307 -22.92 -9.46 -22.86
N ARG A 308 -23.69 -8.45 -23.29
CA ARG A 308 -25.05 -8.20 -22.79
C ARG A 308 -25.99 -9.36 -23.10
N HIS A 309 -25.87 -9.98 -24.27
CA HIS A 309 -26.69 -11.14 -24.61
C HIS A 309 -26.37 -12.37 -23.76
N LEU A 310 -25.11 -12.58 -23.36
CA LEU A 310 -24.72 -13.67 -22.46
C LEU A 310 -25.17 -13.44 -21.01
N ASN A 311 -25.26 -12.18 -20.57
CA ASN A 311 -25.69 -11.78 -19.23
C ASN A 311 -26.80 -10.71 -19.29
N PRO A 312 -28.01 -11.03 -19.79
CA PRO A 312 -29.06 -10.04 -20.05
C PRO A 312 -29.62 -9.40 -18.78
N PHE A 313 -29.60 -10.13 -17.67
CA PHE A 313 -30.15 -9.70 -16.37
C PHE A 313 -29.06 -9.57 -15.28
N GLY A 314 -27.78 -9.57 -15.67
CA GLY A 314 -26.69 -9.44 -14.72
C GLY A 314 -26.56 -8.03 -14.14
N GLU A 315 -26.34 -7.92 -12.83
CA GLU A 315 -25.98 -6.65 -12.18
C GLU A 315 -24.69 -6.06 -12.78
N TYR A 316 -23.72 -6.94 -13.05
CA TYR A 316 -22.48 -6.62 -13.75
C TYR A 316 -22.49 -7.24 -15.15
N LEU A 317 -21.78 -6.62 -16.10
CA LEU A 317 -21.61 -7.18 -17.44
C LEU A 317 -20.94 -8.55 -17.40
N PHE A 318 -20.01 -8.75 -16.47
CA PHE A 318 -19.21 -9.96 -16.35
C PHE A 318 -19.60 -10.74 -15.09
N MET A 319 -20.59 -11.63 -15.24
CA MET A 319 -21.02 -12.55 -14.20
C MET A 319 -20.91 -14.00 -14.66
N LYS A 320 -20.77 -14.92 -13.69
CA LYS A 320 -20.84 -16.37 -13.90
C LYS A 320 -21.46 -17.00 -12.65
N ASN A 321 -22.44 -17.87 -12.84
CA ASN A 321 -23.14 -18.57 -11.75
C ASN A 321 -23.72 -17.62 -10.68
N GLY A 322 -24.27 -16.47 -11.10
CA GLY A 322 -24.83 -15.48 -10.19
C GLY A 322 -23.80 -14.58 -9.47
N GLU A 323 -22.49 -14.82 -9.64
CA GLU A 323 -21.45 -13.99 -9.03
C GLU A 323 -20.69 -13.14 -10.06
N ARG A 324 -20.25 -11.96 -9.62
CA ARG A 324 -19.35 -11.10 -10.41
C ARG A 324 -18.00 -11.77 -10.66
N ILE A 325 -17.54 -11.74 -11.90
CA ILE A 325 -16.18 -12.16 -12.26
C ILE A 325 -15.19 -11.09 -11.81
N ARG A 326 -14.31 -11.45 -10.88
CA ARG A 326 -13.32 -10.55 -10.26
C ARG A 326 -12.08 -10.38 -11.11
N SER A 327 -11.33 -9.29 -10.90
CA SER A 327 -10.13 -8.97 -11.69
C SER A 327 -9.08 -10.07 -11.71
N TYR A 328 -8.93 -10.83 -10.62
CA TYR A 328 -7.95 -11.91 -10.56
C TYR A 328 -8.33 -13.10 -11.47
N GLN A 329 -9.62 -13.33 -11.71
CA GLN A 329 -10.10 -14.41 -12.58
C GLN A 329 -9.75 -14.10 -14.04
N PHE A 330 -10.01 -12.87 -14.49
CA PHE A 330 -9.55 -12.41 -15.81
C PHE A 330 -8.03 -12.47 -15.95
N ARG A 331 -7.28 -12.06 -14.92
CA ARG A 331 -5.81 -12.17 -14.92
C ARG A 331 -5.36 -13.62 -15.12
N ASN A 332 -5.96 -14.55 -14.39
CA ASN A 332 -5.62 -15.97 -14.52
C ASN A 332 -6.02 -16.51 -15.90
N ARG A 333 -7.20 -16.13 -16.40
CA ARG A 333 -7.65 -16.50 -17.75
C ARG A 333 -6.67 -16.00 -18.82
N LEU A 334 -6.21 -14.75 -18.74
CA LEU A 334 -5.23 -14.21 -19.68
C LEU A 334 -3.93 -15.01 -19.65
N ARG A 335 -3.44 -15.39 -18.47
CA ARG A 335 -2.24 -16.24 -18.36
C ARG A 335 -2.43 -17.60 -19.04
N THR A 336 -3.56 -18.25 -18.83
CA THR A 336 -3.90 -19.50 -19.51
C THR A 336 -3.96 -19.31 -21.03
N ASN A 337 -4.58 -18.22 -21.50
CA ASN A 337 -4.65 -17.94 -22.94
C ASN A 337 -3.27 -17.68 -23.53
N CYS A 338 -2.36 -16.99 -22.83
CA CYS A 338 -0.97 -16.81 -23.29
C CYS A 338 -0.29 -18.17 -23.54
N SER A 339 -0.45 -19.14 -22.63
CA SER A 339 0.09 -20.49 -22.82
C SER A 339 -0.54 -21.20 -24.02
N ARG A 340 -1.84 -21.02 -24.26
CA ARG A 340 -2.56 -21.66 -25.38
C ARG A 340 -2.19 -21.06 -26.74
N THR A 341 -1.77 -19.79 -26.79
CA THR A 341 -1.39 -19.09 -28.03
C THR A 341 0.13 -19.02 -28.22
N ASN A 342 0.90 -19.74 -27.40
CA ASN A 342 2.36 -19.71 -27.40
C ASN A 342 2.93 -18.28 -27.31
N VAL A 343 2.34 -17.47 -26.43
CA VAL A 343 2.76 -16.09 -26.13
C VAL A 343 3.38 -16.07 -24.74
N VAL A 344 4.45 -15.29 -24.56
CA VAL A 344 5.06 -15.10 -23.23
C VAL A 344 4.00 -14.62 -22.25
N VAL A 345 3.97 -15.21 -21.05
CA VAL A 345 2.92 -14.97 -20.06
C VAL A 345 2.92 -13.50 -19.63
N LYS A 346 1.81 -12.81 -19.94
CA LYS A 346 1.64 -11.37 -19.71
C LYS A 346 0.53 -11.07 -18.71
N THR A 347 0.55 -9.87 -18.15
CA THR A 347 -0.49 -9.38 -17.25
C THR A 347 -1.50 -8.49 -17.99
N PRO A 348 -2.70 -8.25 -17.44
CA PRO A 348 -3.65 -7.30 -18.03
C PRO A 348 -3.06 -5.88 -18.19
N HIS A 349 -2.06 -5.52 -17.39
CA HIS A 349 -1.35 -4.27 -17.56
C HIS A 349 -0.53 -4.24 -18.86
N ALA A 350 0.03 -5.36 -19.30
CA ALA A 350 0.73 -5.46 -20.58
C ALA A 350 -0.23 -5.26 -21.77
N VAL A 351 -1.47 -5.79 -21.69
CA VAL A 351 -2.53 -5.51 -22.69
C VAL A 351 -2.81 -4.01 -22.78
N ARG A 352 -2.99 -3.36 -21.63
CA ARG A 352 -3.19 -1.92 -21.57
C ARG A 352 -1.97 -1.13 -22.08
N ARG A 353 -0.76 -1.63 -21.88
CA ARG A 353 0.46 -1.04 -22.44
C ARG A 353 0.50 -1.15 -23.96
N THR A 354 0.20 -2.34 -24.50
CA THR A 354 0.02 -2.57 -25.93
C THR A 354 -0.96 -1.59 -26.54
N TYR A 355 -2.14 -1.44 -25.94
CA TYR A 355 -3.14 -0.48 -26.41
C TYR A 355 -2.62 0.97 -26.39
N GLY A 356 -1.97 1.38 -25.30
CA GLY A 356 -1.35 2.71 -25.19
C GLY A 356 -0.27 2.96 -26.26
N THR A 357 0.57 1.97 -26.54
CA THR A 357 1.58 2.05 -27.60
C THR A 357 0.92 2.18 -28.98
N LYS A 358 -0.13 1.42 -29.28
CA LYS A 358 -0.88 1.54 -30.55
C LYS A 358 -1.43 2.94 -30.75
N LEU A 359 -2.04 3.51 -29.72
CA LEU A 359 -2.56 4.88 -29.79
C LEU A 359 -1.45 5.89 -29.99
N TYR A 360 -0.31 5.71 -29.33
CA TYR A 360 0.84 6.60 -29.46
C TYR A 360 1.50 6.54 -30.84
N ASP A 361 1.52 5.37 -31.46
CA ASP A 361 2.01 5.16 -32.83
C ASP A 361 1.03 5.63 -33.91
N SER A 362 -0.20 5.96 -33.53
CA SER A 362 -1.24 6.45 -34.44
C SER A 362 -1.22 7.97 -34.53
N ASP A 363 -1.74 8.52 -35.62
CA ASP A 363 -1.90 9.97 -35.79
C ASP A 363 -3.13 10.51 -35.02
N ILE A 364 -3.13 10.30 -33.71
CA ILE A 364 -4.20 10.72 -32.80
C ILE A 364 -3.65 11.76 -31.84
N GLU A 365 -4.45 12.79 -31.55
CA GLU A 365 -4.06 13.84 -30.64
C GLU A 365 -3.70 13.29 -29.25
N ARG A 366 -2.54 13.70 -28.74
CA ARG A 366 -2.02 13.31 -27.42
C ARG A 366 -3.01 13.55 -26.28
N SER A 367 -3.75 14.65 -26.32
CA SER A 367 -4.76 14.99 -25.31
C SER A 367 -5.86 13.93 -25.23
N PHE A 368 -6.31 13.42 -26.39
CA PHE A 368 -7.30 12.36 -26.48
C PHE A 368 -6.75 11.03 -25.94
N ILE A 369 -5.49 10.69 -26.22
CA ILE A 369 -4.86 9.47 -25.67
C ILE A 369 -4.85 9.50 -24.13
N ILE A 370 -4.50 10.65 -23.55
CA ILE A 370 -4.52 10.86 -22.09
C ILE A 370 -5.92 10.64 -21.54
N GLN A 371 -6.94 11.22 -22.18
CA GLN A 371 -8.34 11.07 -21.78
C GLN A 371 -8.80 9.62 -21.88
N GLN A 372 -8.62 8.97 -23.04
CA GLN A 372 -9.01 7.59 -23.31
C GLN A 372 -8.38 6.61 -22.30
N MET A 373 -7.09 6.82 -22.00
CA MET A 373 -6.38 5.99 -21.04
C MET A 373 -6.74 6.36 -19.59
N GLY A 374 -7.05 7.62 -19.27
CA GLY A 374 -7.23 8.08 -17.90
C GLY A 374 -5.89 8.18 -17.17
N HIS A 375 -4.91 8.81 -17.80
CA HIS A 375 -3.65 9.24 -17.17
C HIS A 375 -3.75 10.72 -16.79
N THR A 376 -2.97 11.15 -15.80
CA THR A 376 -2.87 12.57 -15.42
C THR A 376 -1.78 13.29 -16.21
N ASP A 377 -0.87 12.55 -16.83
CA ASP A 377 0.28 13.07 -17.57
C ASP A 377 0.68 12.07 -18.67
N ILE A 378 1.00 12.59 -19.86
CA ILE A 378 1.50 11.82 -21.00
C ILE A 378 2.91 11.28 -20.79
N THR A 379 3.73 11.92 -19.94
CA THR A 379 5.07 11.39 -19.63
C THR A 379 5.00 9.99 -19.03
N CYS A 380 3.88 9.65 -18.38
CA CYS A 380 3.59 8.30 -17.90
C CYS A 380 3.59 7.30 -19.07
N LEU A 381 2.97 7.68 -20.19
CA LEU A 381 2.88 6.88 -21.41
C LEU A 381 4.24 6.79 -22.13
N GLU A 382 4.89 7.93 -22.39
CA GLU A 382 6.15 7.99 -23.15
C GLU A 382 7.29 7.25 -22.46
N LYS A 383 7.47 7.44 -21.15
CA LYS A 383 8.61 6.85 -20.42
C LYS A 383 8.35 5.42 -19.95
N ASN A 384 7.10 5.04 -19.70
CA ASN A 384 6.80 3.74 -19.07
C ASN A 384 6.02 2.77 -19.97
N TYR A 385 5.30 3.27 -20.98
CA TYR A 385 4.42 2.45 -21.82
C TYR A 385 5.03 2.17 -23.18
N TYR A 386 5.56 3.19 -23.87
CA TYR A 386 6.09 3.06 -25.22
C TYR A 386 7.20 2.01 -25.31
N VAL A 387 7.05 1.12 -26.28
CA VAL A 387 7.95 0.01 -26.62
C VAL A 387 7.79 -0.18 -28.13
N ASN A 388 8.88 -0.33 -28.87
CA ASN A 388 8.77 -0.69 -30.27
C ASN A 388 8.29 -2.15 -30.38
N ARG A 389 7.10 -2.34 -30.92
CA ARG A 389 6.39 -3.64 -30.97
C ARG A 389 6.71 -4.47 -32.21
N LYS A 390 7.55 -3.94 -33.09
CA LYS A 390 7.97 -4.63 -34.31
C LYS A 390 9.01 -5.69 -33.96
N ASN A 391 8.94 -6.84 -34.63
CA ASN A 391 9.99 -7.85 -34.55
C ASN A 391 11.23 -7.42 -35.34
N ASP A 392 12.32 -8.17 -35.21
CA ASP A 392 13.59 -7.77 -35.81
C ASP A 392 13.54 -7.80 -37.35
N SER A 393 12.77 -8.71 -37.96
CA SER A 393 12.55 -8.73 -39.41
C SER A 393 11.79 -7.48 -39.90
N GLU A 394 10.80 -7.01 -39.15
CA GLU A 394 10.08 -5.78 -39.47
C GLU A 394 10.94 -4.53 -39.30
N LYS A 395 11.79 -4.49 -38.27
CA LYS A 395 12.76 -3.40 -38.07
C LYS A 395 13.77 -3.35 -39.21
N GLU A 396 14.28 -4.50 -39.62
CA GLU A 396 15.22 -4.62 -40.75
C GLU A 396 14.59 -4.09 -42.03
N LYS A 397 13.34 -4.47 -42.34
CA LYS A 397 12.59 -3.93 -43.49
C LYS A 397 12.47 -2.40 -43.44
N MET A 398 12.21 -1.82 -42.27
CA MET A 398 12.12 -0.36 -42.12
C MET A 398 13.46 0.33 -42.36
N ILE A 399 14.55 -0.21 -41.81
CA ILE A 399 15.89 0.36 -42.01
C ILE A 399 16.29 0.26 -43.48
N ASN A 400 16.00 -0.86 -44.15
CA ASN A 400 16.30 -1.06 -45.57
C ASN A 400 15.53 -0.09 -46.50
N GLN A 401 14.41 0.49 -46.04
CA GLN A 401 13.67 1.52 -46.78
C GLN A 401 14.30 2.92 -46.65
N ILE A 402 15.17 3.13 -45.66
CA ILE A 402 15.94 4.37 -45.53
C ILE A 402 17.10 4.25 -46.52
N LYS A 403 16.99 4.93 -47.66
CA LYS A 403 18.14 5.11 -48.57
C LYS A 403 19.21 5.91 -47.83
N VAL A 404 20.23 5.22 -47.33
CA VAL A 404 21.49 5.86 -46.94
C VAL A 404 22.17 6.23 -48.27
N ILE A 405 22.23 7.54 -48.56
CA ILE A 405 23.03 8.08 -49.67
C ILE A 405 24.47 8.19 -49.20
#